data_AF-A0A1E4TSD2-F1
#
_entry.id   AF-A0A1E4TSD2-F1
#
_cell.length_a   1.000
_cell.length_b   1.000
_cell.length_c   1.000
_cell.angle_alpha   90.00
_cell.angle_beta   90.00
_cell.angle_gamma   90.00
#
_symmetry.space_group_name_H-M   'P 1'
#
loop_
_entity.id
_entity.type
_entity.pdbx_description
1 polymer ?
#
loop_
_entity_poly.entity_id
_entity_poly.type
_entity_poly.pdbx_seq_one_letter_code
_entity_poly.pdbx_strand_id
1 'polypeptide(L)'
;LIIYKFKPECLVIQCGCDGLNTDEHQQWNLTIKGMAFAINKILSTTEMPVLLLGGGGYNHTEVAKCWTYLTAIASNFQTEKDDDDDDDYDKWDLIPEHSHLDCYEGDGYEFWKNEREKRMKDQNEEDGWLDYLKKEILKRDIK
;
A
#
# COMPACT_ATOMS: atom_id res chain seq x y z
N LEU A 1 11.93 -3.91 -14.00
CA LEU A 1 13.36 -3.94 -14.38
C LEU A 1 14.20 -4.76 -13.40
N ILE A 2 14.17 -4.49 -12.09
CA ILE A 2 14.97 -5.23 -11.09
C ILE A 2 14.71 -6.75 -11.20
N ILE A 3 13.44 -7.15 -11.16
CA ILE A 3 13.01 -8.55 -11.34
C ILE A 3 13.57 -9.15 -12.64
N TYR A 4 13.51 -8.42 -13.76
CA TYR A 4 14.00 -8.88 -15.05
C TYR A 4 15.53 -9.06 -15.11
N LYS A 5 16.29 -8.13 -14.50
CA LYS A 5 17.76 -8.21 -14.48
C LYS A 5 18.26 -9.30 -13.55
N PHE A 6 17.72 -9.37 -12.34
CA PHE A 6 18.15 -10.31 -11.30
C PHE A 6 17.61 -11.73 -11.51
N LYS A 7 16.44 -11.88 -12.13
CA LYS A 7 15.75 -13.16 -12.36
C LYS A 7 15.61 -14.01 -11.07
N PRO A 8 14.96 -13.48 -10.02
CA PRO A 8 14.76 -14.25 -8.80
C PRO A 8 13.85 -15.45 -9.06
N GLU A 9 13.88 -16.42 -8.15
CA GLU A 9 12.94 -17.56 -8.15
C GLU A 9 11.73 -17.30 -7.24
N CYS A 10 11.82 -16.33 -6.33
CA CYS A 10 10.73 -15.90 -5.44
C CYS A 10 10.88 -14.42 -5.04
N LEU A 11 9.81 -13.84 -4.51
CA LEU A 11 9.81 -12.48 -3.98
C LEU A 11 9.42 -12.46 -2.51
N VAL A 12 10.07 -11.58 -1.74
CA VAL A 12 9.65 -11.21 -0.39
C VAL A 12 9.35 -9.72 -0.42
N ILE A 13 8.13 -9.34 -0.07
CA ILE A 13 7.68 -7.94 -0.04
C ILE A 13 7.36 -7.59 1.39
N GLN A 14 8.09 -6.62 1.94
CA GLN A 14 7.83 -6.08 3.26
C GLN A 14 6.85 -4.91 3.12
N CYS A 15 5.73 -4.98 3.83
CA CYS A 15 4.59 -4.07 3.74
C CYS A 15 4.48 -3.23 5.03
N GLY A 16 5.55 -2.55 5.42
CA GLY A 16 5.54 -1.61 6.55
C GLY A 16 4.63 -0.43 6.27
N CYS A 17 3.84 -0.03 7.26
CA CYS A 17 2.86 1.05 7.19
C CYS A 17 3.34 2.34 7.88
N ASP A 18 4.60 2.40 8.32
CA ASP A 18 5.23 3.59 8.91
C ASP A 18 5.46 4.74 7.90
N GLY A 19 5.31 4.44 6.60
CA GLY A 19 5.25 5.44 5.54
C GLY A 19 3.85 6.05 5.30
N LEU A 20 2.79 5.56 5.98
CA LEU A 20 1.45 6.11 5.83
C LEU A 20 1.37 7.52 6.42
N ASN A 21 0.54 8.37 5.83
CA ASN A 21 0.34 9.75 6.27
C ASN A 21 -0.20 9.84 7.72
N THR A 22 -0.81 8.76 8.21
CA THR A 22 -1.38 8.64 9.54
C THR A 22 -0.39 8.15 10.60
N ASP A 23 0.80 7.73 10.20
CA ASP A 23 1.82 7.25 11.13
C ASP A 23 2.28 8.34 12.11
N GLU A 24 2.61 7.94 13.33
CA GLU A 24 3.04 8.84 14.40
C GLU A 24 4.34 9.59 14.05
N HIS A 25 5.23 8.98 13.28
CA HIS A 25 6.51 9.57 12.91
C HIS A 25 6.39 10.64 11.82
N GLN A 26 5.28 10.66 11.07
CA GLN A 26 4.91 11.70 10.10
C GLN A 26 6.01 12.06 9.08
N GLN A 27 6.79 11.07 8.65
CA GLN A 27 7.89 11.30 7.70
C GLN A 27 7.41 11.32 6.25
N TRP A 28 6.41 10.50 5.92
CA TRP A 28 5.90 10.29 4.56
C TRP A 28 4.41 10.61 4.50
N ASN A 29 3.87 10.78 3.28
CA ASN A 29 2.48 11.16 3.04
C ASN A 29 1.66 10.09 2.31
N LEU A 30 2.05 8.81 2.37
CA LEU A 30 1.36 7.78 1.58
C LEU A 30 -0.04 7.49 2.12
N THR A 31 -0.96 7.18 1.23
CA THR A 31 -2.27 6.64 1.58
C THR A 31 -2.25 5.11 1.48
N ILE A 32 -3.29 4.44 2.00
CA ILE A 32 -3.41 2.98 1.89
C ILE A 32 -3.52 2.58 0.42
N LYS A 33 -4.30 3.30 -0.40
CA LYS A 33 -4.42 2.97 -1.83
C LYS A 33 -3.12 3.25 -2.59
N GLY A 34 -2.36 4.28 -2.21
CA GLY A 34 -1.05 4.56 -2.79
C GLY A 34 -0.05 3.42 -2.55
N MET A 35 0.04 2.93 -1.31
CA MET A 35 0.87 1.77 -0.97
C MET A 35 0.38 0.49 -1.68
N ALA A 36 -0.92 0.25 -1.66
CA ALA A 36 -1.55 -0.91 -2.30
C ALA A 36 -1.34 -0.95 -3.81
N PHE A 37 -1.37 0.20 -4.48
CA PHE A 37 -1.08 0.29 -5.92
C PHE A 37 0.32 -0.26 -6.26
N ALA A 38 1.33 0.10 -5.46
CA ALA A 38 2.70 -0.37 -5.68
C ALA A 38 2.82 -1.89 -5.49
N ILE A 39 2.16 -2.45 -4.46
CA ILE A 39 2.17 -3.88 -4.17
C ILE A 39 1.40 -4.66 -5.24
N ASN A 40 0.19 -4.21 -5.61
CA ASN A 40 -0.62 -4.84 -6.65
C ASN A 40 0.12 -4.86 -8.00
N LYS A 41 0.86 -3.80 -8.34
CA LYS A 41 1.68 -3.76 -9.55
C LYS A 41 2.77 -4.85 -9.58
N ILE A 42 3.33 -5.20 -8.42
CA ILE A 42 4.31 -6.31 -8.34
C ILE A 42 3.59 -7.65 -8.47
N LEU A 43 2.51 -7.85 -7.70
CA LEU A 43 1.74 -9.11 -7.70
C LEU A 43 1.14 -9.43 -9.07
N SER A 44 0.56 -8.46 -9.76
CA SER A 44 -0.06 -8.63 -11.08
C SER A 44 0.93 -8.88 -12.23
N THR A 45 2.24 -8.66 -12.01
CA THR A 45 3.26 -8.80 -13.06
C THR A 45 4.17 -10.01 -12.86
N THR A 46 3.93 -10.81 -11.81
CA THR A 46 4.76 -11.95 -11.47
C THR A 46 3.94 -13.21 -11.30
N GLU A 47 4.48 -14.32 -11.81
CA GLU A 47 3.97 -15.68 -11.56
C GLU A 47 4.81 -16.41 -10.50
N MET A 48 5.80 -15.74 -9.91
CA MET A 48 6.70 -16.33 -8.92
C MET A 48 6.00 -16.42 -7.56
N PRO A 49 6.40 -17.37 -6.68
CA PRO A 49 5.98 -17.37 -5.28
C PRO A 49 6.33 -16.03 -4.61
N VAL A 50 5.34 -15.41 -3.96
CA VAL A 50 5.49 -14.16 -3.22
C VAL A 50 5.16 -14.37 -1.75
N LEU A 51 6.05 -13.91 -0.86
CA LEU A 51 5.79 -13.80 0.57
C LEU A 51 5.57 -12.33 0.94
N LEU A 52 4.39 -12.00 1.43
CA LEU A 52 4.10 -10.69 2.02
C LEU A 52 4.41 -10.73 3.52
N LEU A 53 5.11 -9.72 4.00
CA LEU A 53 5.43 -9.52 5.42
C LEU A 53 4.85 -8.18 5.89
N GLY A 54 4.55 -8.07 7.19
CA GLY A 54 4.25 -6.77 7.82
C GLY A 54 5.52 -5.95 8.08
N GLY A 55 5.54 -5.21 9.19
CA GLY A 55 6.72 -4.51 9.72
C GLY A 55 6.33 -3.29 10.56
N GLY A 56 7.01 -2.16 10.36
CA GLY A 56 6.71 -0.91 11.06
C GLY A 56 5.30 -0.37 10.76
N GLY A 57 4.81 0.51 11.62
CA GLY A 57 3.47 1.08 11.55
C GLY A 57 2.90 1.29 12.94
N TYR A 58 2.78 2.55 13.34
CA TYR A 58 2.57 2.95 14.72
C TYR A 58 1.18 3.55 14.96
N ASN A 59 0.45 3.86 13.89
CA ASN A 59 -1.00 4.01 13.94
C ASN A 59 -1.68 2.64 13.73
N HIS A 60 -2.00 1.95 14.83
CA HIS A 60 -2.44 0.55 14.79
C HIS A 60 -3.75 0.32 14.01
N THR A 61 -4.71 1.25 14.04
CA THR A 61 -5.97 1.09 13.31
C THR A 61 -5.75 1.23 11.80
N GLU A 62 -4.90 2.16 11.39
CA GLU A 62 -4.55 2.36 9.97
C GLU A 62 -3.66 1.23 9.44
N VAL A 63 -2.77 0.67 10.26
CA VAL A 63 -2.03 -0.55 9.95
C VAL A 63 -2.98 -1.72 9.70
N ALA A 64 -3.97 -1.90 10.58
CA ALA A 64 -4.95 -2.98 10.46
C ALA A 64 -5.78 -2.84 9.17
N LYS A 65 -6.25 -1.63 8.85
CA LYS A 65 -6.92 -1.34 7.56
C LYS A 65 -6.01 -1.65 6.38
N CYS A 66 -4.77 -1.15 6.40
CA CYS A 66 -3.82 -1.33 5.32
C CYS A 66 -3.55 -2.82 5.05
N TRP A 67 -3.19 -3.60 6.06
CA TRP A 67 -2.91 -5.03 5.89
C TRP A 67 -4.15 -5.84 5.52
N THR A 68 -5.34 -5.47 6.02
CA THR A 68 -6.59 -6.09 5.59
C THR A 68 -6.81 -5.86 4.10
N TYR A 69 -6.59 -4.64 3.61
CA TYR A 69 -6.73 -4.31 2.20
C TYR A 69 -5.68 -5.01 1.31
N LEU A 70 -4.43 -5.05 1.74
CA LEU A 70 -3.36 -5.78 1.04
C LEU A 70 -3.62 -7.29 0.97
N THR A 71 -4.20 -7.86 2.03
CA THR A 71 -4.61 -9.27 2.06
C THR A 71 -5.72 -9.54 1.04
N ALA A 72 -6.69 -8.64 0.92
CA ALA A 72 -7.74 -8.75 -0.10
C ALA A 72 -7.16 -8.72 -1.52
N ILE A 73 -6.24 -7.79 -1.80
CA ILE A 73 -5.52 -7.73 -3.09
C ILE A 73 -4.78 -9.05 -3.37
N ALA A 74 -3.99 -9.53 -2.40
CA ALA A 74 -3.21 -10.75 -2.56
C ALA A 74 -4.07 -12.01 -2.74
N SER A 75 -5.29 -12.00 -2.21
CA SER A 75 -6.25 -13.10 -2.33
C SER A 75 -7.08 -13.03 -3.62
N ASN A 76 -6.75 -12.12 -4.56
CA ASN A 76 -7.55 -11.84 -5.76
C ASN A 76 -9.01 -11.46 -5.44
N PHE A 77 -9.29 -11.00 -4.22
CA PHE A 77 -10.62 -10.58 -3.79
C PHE A 77 -11.10 -9.32 -4.55
N GLN A 78 -10.22 -8.65 -5.30
CA GLN A 78 -10.52 -7.48 -6.13
C GLN A 78 -10.47 -7.73 -7.65
N THR A 79 -10.25 -8.97 -8.12
CA THR A 79 -10.08 -9.24 -9.56
C THR A 79 -11.37 -9.64 -10.29
N GLU A 80 -12.50 -9.74 -9.61
CA GLU A 80 -13.80 -9.71 -10.28
C GLU A 80 -14.08 -8.24 -10.58
N LYS A 81 -13.57 -7.77 -11.73
CA LYS A 81 -14.18 -6.65 -12.42
C LYS A 81 -15.54 -7.16 -12.87
N ASP A 82 -16.57 -6.88 -12.10
CA ASP A 82 -17.92 -6.97 -12.59
C ASP A 82 -18.06 -5.89 -13.67
N ASP A 83 -18.09 -6.35 -14.93
CA ASP A 83 -18.41 -5.56 -16.13
C ASP A 83 -19.93 -5.25 -16.20
N ASP A 84 -20.66 -5.40 -15.09
CA ASP A 84 -22.09 -5.11 -14.99
C ASP A 84 -22.31 -3.86 -14.12
N ASP A 85 -23.02 -2.90 -14.71
CA ASP A 85 -23.51 -1.65 -14.12
C ASP A 85 -24.18 -1.85 -12.74
N ASP A 86 -23.42 -1.73 -11.65
CA ASP A 86 -23.87 -1.14 -10.37
C ASP A 86 -22.63 -0.74 -9.54
N ASP A 87 -22.67 0.41 -8.89
CA ASP A 87 -21.54 0.99 -8.15
C ASP A 87 -21.13 0.14 -6.92
N ASP A 88 -20.41 -0.98 -7.08
CA ASP A 88 -19.80 -1.73 -5.94
C ASP A 88 -18.48 -1.07 -5.47
N TYR A 89 -18.53 0.24 -5.25
CA TYR A 89 -17.58 0.94 -4.39
C TYR A 89 -17.89 0.70 -2.89
N ASP A 90 -18.96 -0.07 -2.58
CA ASP A 90 -19.67 -0.10 -1.28
C ASP A 90 -19.12 -1.13 -0.26
N LYS A 91 -18.25 -2.09 -0.66
CA LYS A 91 -17.83 -3.15 0.27
C LYS A 91 -16.90 -2.72 1.42
N TRP A 92 -16.19 -1.61 1.27
CA TRP A 92 -15.18 -1.18 2.23
C TRP A 92 -15.53 0.13 2.94
N ASP A 93 -16.74 0.67 2.82
CA ASP A 93 -17.01 1.98 3.42
C ASP A 93 -17.02 1.92 4.96
N LEU A 94 -17.69 0.91 5.52
CA LEU A 94 -17.74 0.69 6.96
C LEU A 94 -16.89 -0.51 7.37
N ILE A 95 -16.25 -0.37 8.53
CA ILE A 95 -15.52 -1.45 9.18
C ILE A 95 -16.54 -2.42 9.79
N PRO A 96 -16.51 -3.72 9.41
CA PRO A 96 -17.47 -4.68 9.95
C PRO A 96 -17.35 -4.85 11.46
N GLU A 97 -18.45 -5.28 12.10
CA GLU A 97 -18.44 -5.60 13.53
C GLU A 97 -17.41 -6.69 13.85
N HIS A 98 -16.58 -6.41 14.85
CA HIS A 98 -15.60 -7.33 15.40
C HIS A 98 -15.18 -6.88 16.80
N SER A 99 -14.40 -7.69 17.51
CA SER A 99 -14.02 -7.46 18.91
C SER A 99 -13.21 -6.18 19.18
N HIS A 100 -12.72 -5.50 18.13
CA HIS A 100 -11.91 -4.29 18.23
C HIS A 100 -12.54 -3.10 17.50
N LEU A 101 -13.84 -3.17 17.16
CA LEU A 101 -14.53 -2.10 16.43
C LEU A 101 -14.44 -0.75 17.16
N ASP A 102 -14.53 -0.75 18.49
CA ASP A 102 -14.43 0.45 19.33
C ASP A 102 -13.11 1.22 19.13
N CYS A 103 -12.03 0.54 18.72
CA CYS A 103 -10.75 1.21 18.41
C CYS A 103 -10.87 2.17 17.22
N TYR A 104 -11.87 2.01 16.37
CA TYR A 104 -12.11 2.83 15.17
C TYR A 104 -13.17 3.92 15.37
N GLU A 105 -13.63 4.16 16.60
CA GLU A 105 -14.59 5.23 16.91
C GLU A 105 -14.10 6.59 16.40
N GLY A 106 -12.79 6.88 16.55
CA GLY A 106 -12.18 8.11 16.06
C GLY A 106 -12.24 8.30 14.53
N ASP A 107 -12.36 7.20 13.78
CA ASP A 107 -12.51 7.22 12.33
C ASP A 107 -13.99 7.23 11.90
N GLY A 108 -14.94 7.23 12.85
CA GLY A 108 -16.36 7.07 12.56
C GLY A 108 -16.71 5.68 12.04
N TYR A 109 -15.87 4.68 12.34
CA TYR A 109 -15.96 3.32 11.79
C TYR A 109 -15.82 3.25 10.26
N GLU A 110 -15.34 4.33 9.62
CA GLU A 110 -15.10 4.39 8.18
C GLU A 110 -13.71 3.81 7.86
N PHE A 111 -13.64 2.93 6.85
CA PHE A 111 -12.35 2.38 6.43
C PHE A 111 -11.49 3.45 5.75
N TRP A 112 -12.09 4.31 4.91
CA TRP A 112 -11.38 5.27 4.07
C TRP A 112 -11.23 6.66 4.65
N LYS A 113 -11.43 6.83 5.97
CA LYS A 113 -11.42 8.13 6.64
C LYS A 113 -10.19 8.99 6.33
N ASN A 114 -9.02 8.35 6.36
CA ASN A 114 -7.71 8.98 6.25
C ASN A 114 -7.04 8.77 4.87
N GLU A 115 -7.81 8.39 3.86
CA GLU A 115 -7.32 8.09 2.51
C GLU A 115 -6.94 9.34 1.70
N ARG A 116 -6.87 10.51 2.34
CA ARG A 116 -6.40 11.76 1.73
C ARG A 116 -5.06 12.13 2.32
N GLU A 117 -4.14 12.52 1.45
CA GLU A 117 -2.85 13.07 1.83
C GLU A 117 -2.99 14.26 2.77
N LYS A 118 -2.13 14.32 3.79
CA LYS A 118 -2.06 15.48 4.68
C LYS A 118 -1.46 16.66 3.92
N ARG A 119 -1.70 17.87 4.42
CA ARG A 119 -1.04 19.09 3.94
C ARG A 119 0.42 19.11 4.39
N MET A 120 1.25 18.33 3.71
CA MET A 120 2.69 18.25 3.89
C MET A 120 3.37 18.65 2.58
N LYS A 121 4.44 19.43 2.67
CA LYS A 121 5.24 19.80 1.49
C LYS A 121 6.03 18.57 1.04
N ASP A 122 5.89 18.18 -0.23
CA ASP A 122 6.79 17.20 -0.82
C ASP A 122 8.17 17.85 -1.06
N GLN A 123 9.18 17.33 -0.37
CA GLN A 123 10.57 17.80 -0.50
C GLN A 123 11.27 17.21 -1.72
N ASN A 124 10.63 16.28 -2.43
CA ASN A 124 11.21 15.60 -3.58
C ASN A 124 10.94 16.29 -4.94
N GLU A 125 10.13 17.36 -4.96
CA GLU A 125 9.74 18.05 -6.20
C GLU A 125 10.73 19.13 -6.67
N GLU A 126 11.54 19.69 -5.77
CA GLU A 126 12.19 21.00 -6.03
C GLU A 126 13.51 20.95 -6.83
N ASP A 127 14.09 19.77 -7.07
CA ASP A 127 15.46 19.66 -7.60
C ASP A 127 15.69 18.52 -8.62
N GLY A 128 14.64 17.80 -9.02
CA GLY A 128 14.77 16.65 -9.92
C GLY A 128 15.53 15.47 -9.31
N TRP A 129 15.68 15.44 -7.98
CA TRP A 129 16.41 14.41 -7.25
C TRP A 129 15.91 12.99 -7.52
N LEU A 130 14.59 12.79 -7.61
CA LEU A 130 14.01 11.47 -7.92
C LEU A 130 14.43 10.95 -9.30
N ASP A 131 14.48 11.83 -10.30
CA ASP A 131 14.94 11.47 -11.64
C ASP A 131 16.43 11.14 -11.67
N TYR A 132 17.23 11.89 -10.91
CA TYR A 132 18.64 11.59 -10.71
C TYR A 132 18.84 10.22 -10.05
N LEU A 133 18.17 9.96 -8.92
CA LEU A 133 18.23 8.68 -8.21
C LEU A 133 17.80 7.52 -9.12
N LYS A 134 16.70 7.68 -9.86
CA LYS A 134 16.23 6.67 -10.80
C LYS A 134 17.30 6.37 -11.85
N LYS A 135 17.92 7.38 -12.46
CA LYS A 135 19.02 7.18 -13.43
C LYS A 135 20.20 6.42 -12.81
N GLU A 136 20.61 6.79 -11.61
CA GLU A 136 21.74 6.13 -10.94
C GLU A 136 21.45 4.67 -10.57
N ILE A 137 20.24 4.36 -10.09
CA ILE A 137 19.82 2.98 -9.82
C ILE A 137 19.80 2.15 -11.12
N LEU A 138 19.30 2.72 -12.22
CA LEU A 138 19.20 2.03 -13.51
C LEU A 138 20.55 1.68 -14.14
N LYS A 139 21.59 2.49 -13.88
CA LYS A 139 22.97 2.26 -14.34
C LYS A 139 23.66 1.09 -13.64
N ARG A 140 23.24 0.74 -12.42
CA ARG A 140 23.90 -0.32 -11.67
C ARG A 140 23.60 -1.68 -12.30
N ASP A 141 24.65 -2.49 -12.43
CA ASP A 141 24.49 -3.92 -12.69
C ASP A 141 24.03 -4.59 -11.41
N ILE A 142 22.93 -5.31 -11.54
CA ILE A 142 22.35 -6.13 -10.48
C ILE A 142 22.89 -7.53 -10.78
N LYS A 143 23.90 -7.95 -10.01
CA LYS A 143 24.49 -9.29 -10.10
C LYS A 143 23.61 -10.32 -9.41
#